data_AF-A0A1Z8WT64-F1
#
_entry.id   AF-A0A1Z8WT64-F1
#
_cell.length_a   1.000
_cell.length_b   1.000
_cell.length_c   1.000
_cell.angle_alpha   90.00
_cell.angle_beta   90.00
_cell.angle_gamma   90.00
#
_symmetry.space_group_name_H-M   'P 1'
#
loop_
_entity.id
_entity.type
_entity.pdbx_description
1 polymer ?
#
loop_
_entity_poly.entity_id
_entity_poly.type
_entity_poly.pdbx_seq_one_letter_code
_entity_poly.pdbx_strand_id
1 'polypeptide(L)' 'MKWLKKIFGIKSPLAKKQARLKSLQEKGFQAQRNGNLSLAGKYYSEAEFLETEIIEMLESKK' A
#
# COMPACT_ATOMS: atom_id res chain seq x y z
N MET A 1 -13.94 -6.27 -23.79
CA MET A 1 -13.48 -4.96 -23.24
C MET A 1 -12.71 -5.02 -21.89
N LYS A 2 -12.78 -6.08 -21.07
CA LYS A 2 -12.02 -6.17 -19.79
C LYS A 2 -10.54 -6.60 -19.94
N TRP A 3 -10.14 -7.17 -21.07
CA TRP A 3 -8.80 -7.73 -21.27
C TRP A 3 -7.73 -6.68 -21.63
N LEU A 4 -8.10 -5.64 -22.39
CA LEU A 4 -7.18 -4.57 -22.80
C LEU A 4 -6.66 -3.72 -21.62
N LYS A 5 -7.49 -3.49 -20.57
CA LYS A 5 -7.04 -2.79 -19.35
C LYS A 5 -5.96 -3.55 -18.58
N LYS A 6 -5.94 -4.88 -18.70
CA LYS A 6 -4.94 -5.75 -18.07
C LYS A 6 -3.59 -5.68 -18.80
N ILE A 7 -3.62 -5.40 -20.11
CA ILE A 7 -2.43 -5.27 -20.98
C ILE A 7 -1.84 -3.85 -20.90
N PHE A 8 -2.67 -2.82 -20.74
CA PHE A 8 -2.22 -1.41 -20.63
C PHE A 8 -1.67 -1.00 -19.25
N GLY A 9 -1.55 -1.93 -18.29
CA GLY A 9 -0.92 -1.63 -16.98
C GLY A 9 -1.66 -0.61 -16.10
N ILE A 10 -2.89 -0.21 -16.46
CA ILE A 10 -3.69 0.73 -15.68
C ILE A 10 -4.20 -0.01 -14.43
N LYS A 11 -3.35 -0.05 -13.40
CA LYS A 11 -3.73 -0.57 -12.07
C LYS A 11 -4.93 0.24 -11.57
N SER A 12 -5.95 -0.46 -11.06
CA SER A 12 -7.08 0.20 -10.40
C SER A 12 -6.58 1.06 -9.23
N PRO A 13 -7.31 2.11 -8.82
CA PRO A 13 -6.92 2.93 -7.67
C PRO A 13 -6.64 2.09 -6.41
N LEU A 14 -7.46 1.05 -6.19
CA LEU A 14 -7.26 0.06 -5.13
C LEU A 14 -5.94 -0.71 -5.27
N ALA A 15 -5.64 -1.23 -6.47
CA ALA A 15 -4.40 -1.95 -6.72
C ALA A 15 -3.15 -1.06 -6.59
N LYS A 16 -3.26 0.24 -6.87
CA LYS A 16 -2.19 1.22 -6.63
C LYS A 16 -1.95 1.41 -5.13
N LYS A 17 -3.01 1.59 -4.34
CA LYS A 17 -2.91 1.71 -2.88
C LYS A 17 -2.34 0.44 -2.24
N GLN A 18 -2.82 -0.74 -2.64
CA GLN A 18 -2.25 -2.01 -2.16
C GLN A 18 -0.76 -2.18 -2.49
N ALA A 19 -0.33 -1.77 -3.69
CA ALA A 19 1.08 -1.81 -4.06
C ALA A 19 1.93 -0.85 -3.22
N ARG A 20 1.40 0.35 -2.91
CA ARG A 20 2.05 1.32 -2.03
C ARG A 20 2.12 0.82 -0.59
N LEU A 21 1.06 0.18 -0.08
CA LEU A 21 1.03 -0.44 1.25
C LEU A 21 2.18 -1.45 1.40
N LYS A 22 2.30 -2.37 0.45
CA LYS A 22 3.38 -3.36 0.44
C LYS A 22 4.76 -2.70 0.43
N SER A 23 4.94 -1.64 -0.37
CA SER A 23 6.21 -0.90 -0.42
C SER A 23 6.55 -0.21 0.90
N LEU A 24 5.57 0.37 1.60
CA LEU A 24 5.77 0.99 2.91
C LEU A 24 6.17 -0.04 3.97
N GLN A 25 5.48 -1.18 4.01
CA GLN A 25 5.81 -2.29 4.92
C GLN A 25 7.24 -2.81 4.68
N GLU A 26 7.64 -2.98 3.42
CA GLU A 26 8.99 -3.42 3.08
C GLU A 26 10.07 -2.39 3.49
N LYS A 27 9.80 -1.09 3.29
CA LYS A 27 10.69 -0.01 3.75
C LYS A 27 10.77 0.06 5.27
N GLY A 28 9.65 -0.11 5.96
CA GLY A 28 9.60 -0.19 7.43
C GLY A 28 10.46 -1.33 7.95
N PHE A 29 10.31 -2.51 7.33
CA PHE A 29 11.11 -3.68 7.68
C PHE A 29 12.61 -3.49 7.42
N GLN A 30 12.99 -2.92 6.27
CA GLN A 30 14.39 -2.61 5.97
C GLN A 30 14.96 -1.58 6.95
N ALA A 31 14.21 -0.52 7.27
CA ALA A 31 14.64 0.48 8.25
C ALA A 31 14.82 -0.12 9.64
N GLN A 32 13.90 -1.00 10.06
CA GLN A 32 13.99 -1.73 11.33
C GLN A 32 15.21 -2.65 11.36
N ARG A 33 15.47 -3.41 10.28
CA ARG A 33 16.65 -4.27 10.16
C ARG A 33 17.96 -3.50 10.22
N ASN A 34 17.96 -2.27 9.71
CA ASN A 34 19.11 -1.38 9.75
C ASN A 34 19.23 -0.60 11.08
N GLY A 35 18.38 -0.90 12.07
CA GLY A 35 18.38 -0.25 13.38
C GLY A 35 17.78 1.15 13.42
N ASN A 36 17.26 1.66 12.30
CA ASN A 36 16.61 2.98 12.24
C ASN A 36 15.12 2.87 12.61
N LEU A 37 14.87 2.70 13.91
CA LEU A 37 13.51 2.49 14.44
C LEU A 37 12.59 3.71 14.24
N SER A 38 13.13 4.93 14.27
CA SER A 38 12.34 6.13 14.00
C SER A 38 11.80 6.14 12.58
N LEU A 39 12.64 5.80 11.60
CA LEU A 39 12.23 5.71 10.20
C LEU A 39 11.28 4.52 9.97
N ALA A 40 11.52 3.39 10.63
CA ALA A 40 10.61 2.25 10.58
C ALA A 40 9.21 2.63 11.08
N GLY A 41 9.12 3.31 12.22
CA GLY A 41 7.86 3.79 12.78
C GLY A 41 7.11 4.74 11.83
N LYS A 42 7.82 5.64 11.14
CA LYS A 42 7.21 6.52 10.12
C LYS A 42 6.58 5.71 8.98
N TYR A 43 7.31 4.72 8.46
CA TYR A 43 6.79 3.89 7.36
C TYR A 43 5.61 3.02 7.79
N TYR A 44 5.66 2.44 8.99
CA TYR A 44 4.54 1.64 9.50
C TYR A 44 3.31 2.49 9.80
N SER A 45 3.47 3.69 10.36
CA SER A 45 2.34 4.60 10.57
C SER A 45 1.69 5.01 9.24
N GLU A 46 2.48 5.34 8.21
CA GLU A 46 1.94 5.62 6.87
C GLU A 46 1.25 4.38 6.26
N ALA A 47 1.75 3.18 6.54
CA ALA A 47 1.12 1.93 6.10
C ALA A 47 -0.25 1.71 6.76
N GLU A 48 -0.36 1.94 8.08
CA GLU A 48 -1.63 1.84 8.83
C GLU A 48 -2.69 2.79 8.27
N PHE A 49 -2.37 4.07 8.05
CA PHE A 49 -3.31 5.02 7.44
C PHE A 49 -3.80 4.54 6.07
N LEU A 50 -2.88 4.03 5.25
CA LEU A 50 -3.23 3.54 3.91
C LEU A 50 -4.06 2.25 3.95
N GLU A 51 -3.86 1.40 4.96
CA GLU A 51 -4.67 0.21 5.20
C GLU A 51 -6.11 0.57 5.57
N THR A 52 -6.31 1.56 6.45
CA THR A 52 -7.63 2.11 6.77
C THR A 52 -8.35 2.61 5.51
N GLU A 53 -7.68 3.43 4.69
CA GLU A 53 -8.27 3.93 3.43
C GLU A 53 -8.64 2.79 2.47
N ILE A 54 -7.84 1.71 2.42
CA ILE A 54 -8.13 0.53 1.59
C ILE A 54 -9.39 -0.18 2.09
N ILE A 55 -9.54 -0.36 3.40
CA ILE A 55 -10.70 -1.01 4.01
C ILE A 55 -11.96 -0.20 3.73
N GLU A 56 -11.93 1.11 3.97
CA GLU A 56 -13.06 2.01 3.69
C GLU A 56 -13.49 1.94 2.22
N MET A 57 -12.52 1.91 1.29
CA MET A 57 -12.79 1.75 -0.15
C MET A 57 -13.40 0.39 -0.54
N LEU A 58 -13.18 -0.66 0.26
CA LEU A 58 -13.75 -1.98 0.04
C LEU A 58 -15.17 -2.06 0.60
N GLU A 59 -15.39 -1.47 1.78
CA GLU A 59 -16.69 -1.39 2.43
C GLU A 59 -17.66 -0.48 1.65
N SER A 60 -17.18 0.66 1.14
CA SER A 60 -18.01 1.60 0.36
C SER A 60 -18.47 1.05 -1.00
N LYS A 61 -17.91 -0.09 -1.44
CA LYS A 61 -18.25 -0.75 -2.71
C LYS A 61 -19.18 -1.95 -2.54
N LYS A 62 -19.48 -2.32 -1.30
CA LYS A 62 -20.35 -3.43 -0.95
C LYS A 62 -21.81 -2.95 -0.86
#